data_AF-A0A2P5LSC6-F1
#
_entry.id   AF-A0A2P5LSC6-F1
#
_cell.length_a   1.000
_cell.length_b   1.000
_cell.length_c   1.000
_cell.angle_alpha   90.00
_cell.angle_beta   90.00
_cell.angle_gamma   90.00
#
_symmetry.space_group_name_H-M   'P 1'
#
loop_
_entity.id
_entity.type
_entity.pdbx_description
1 polymer ?
#
loop_
_entity_poly.entity_id
_entity_poly.type
_entity_poly.pdbx_seq_one_letter_code
_entity_poly.pdbx_strand_id
1 'polypeptide(L)'
;AHLSALFGNVSSAAFSSSPFIARAAMLTTSIKSIDLTLEGDGLVDRVLVLEAKEQKTSVDKARADYAKAAATAITALGGAGANAKRIADAVSAYIEKPKRLHLRFAAPKGVNAIDVLARKPSEILESLEVEASAD
;
A
#
# COMPACT_ATOMS: atom_id res chain seq x y z
N ALA A 1 -8.67 -1.51 10.76
CA ALA A 1 -7.76 -0.93 9.75
C ALA A 1 -7.66 0.57 10.00
N HIS A 2 -6.45 1.09 10.09
CA HIS A 2 -6.14 2.50 10.26
C HIS A 2 -5.25 2.97 9.12
N LEU A 3 -5.60 4.09 8.50
CA LEU A 3 -4.84 4.71 7.41
C LEU A 3 -4.62 6.18 7.76
N SER A 4 -3.37 6.61 7.74
CA SER A 4 -2.95 7.99 7.91
C SER A 4 -2.11 8.42 6.72
N ALA A 5 -2.29 9.66 6.27
CA ALA A 5 -1.52 10.23 5.18
C ALA A 5 -1.12 11.67 5.52
N LEU A 6 0.15 12.00 5.26
CA LEU A 6 0.67 13.34 5.41
C LEU A 6 0.86 13.97 4.04
N PHE A 7 0.17 15.09 3.82
CA PHE A 7 0.32 15.90 2.62
C PHE A 7 1.22 17.11 2.90
N GLY A 8 2.13 17.41 1.99
CA GLY A 8 2.99 18.57 1.98
C GLY A 8 2.67 19.50 0.80
N ASN A 9 3.15 20.74 0.88
CA ASN A 9 2.90 21.79 -0.14
C ASN A 9 1.41 22.09 -0.37
N VAL A 10 0.58 21.94 0.67
CA VAL A 10 -0.84 22.29 0.60
C VAL A 10 -0.99 23.80 0.75
N SER A 11 -1.32 24.48 -0.35
CA SER A 11 -1.58 25.92 -0.35
C SER A 11 -3.01 26.23 0.14
N SER A 12 -3.24 27.45 0.64
CA SER A 12 -4.58 27.92 1.02
C SER A 12 -5.58 27.87 -0.14
N ALA A 13 -5.10 28.00 -1.39
CA ALA A 13 -5.90 27.89 -2.60
C ALA A 13 -6.58 26.52 -2.76
N ALA A 14 -6.05 25.45 -2.15
CA ALA A 14 -6.67 24.13 -2.13
C ALA A 14 -8.03 24.12 -1.39
N PHE A 15 -8.28 25.11 -0.54
CA PHE A 15 -9.54 25.29 0.21
C PHE A 15 -10.42 26.41 -0.37
N SER A 16 -10.13 26.86 -1.59
CA SER A 16 -10.94 27.85 -2.30
C SER A 16 -12.36 27.33 -2.54
N SER A 17 -13.35 28.23 -2.43
CA SER A 17 -14.73 27.93 -2.82
C SER A 17 -14.89 27.74 -4.33
N SER A 18 -13.90 28.16 -5.13
CA SER A 18 -13.86 27.89 -6.57
C SER A 18 -13.26 26.50 -6.85
N PRO A 19 -14.03 25.54 -7.42
CA PRO A 19 -13.53 24.20 -7.70
C PRO A 19 -12.35 24.18 -8.67
N PHE A 20 -12.28 25.14 -9.60
CA PHE A 20 -11.19 25.24 -10.55
C PHE A 20 -9.87 25.59 -9.85
N ILE A 21 -9.90 26.58 -8.97
CA ILE A 21 -8.73 27.02 -8.20
C ILE A 21 -8.29 25.91 -7.24
N ALA A 22 -9.24 25.29 -6.52
CA ALA A 22 -8.95 24.20 -5.59
C ALA A 22 -8.29 23.01 -6.28
N ARG A 23 -8.82 22.58 -7.44
CA ARG A 23 -8.24 21.47 -8.22
C ARG A 23 -6.83 21.79 -8.73
N ALA A 24 -6.62 22.99 -9.27
CA ALA A 24 -5.29 23.40 -9.73
C ALA A 24 -4.26 23.40 -8.58
N ALA A 25 -4.66 23.89 -7.40
CA ALA A 25 -3.84 23.88 -6.21
C ALA A 25 -3.58 22.46 -5.67
N MET A 26 -4.52 21.53 -5.79
CA MET A 26 -4.32 20.14 -5.39
C MET A 26 -3.27 19.42 -6.23
N LEU A 27 -3.13 19.76 -7.51
CA LEU A 27 -2.11 19.15 -8.39
C LEU A 27 -0.67 19.48 -7.96
N THR A 28 -0.47 20.56 -7.21
CA THR A 28 0.85 20.94 -6.68
C THR A 28 1.15 20.35 -5.31
N THR A 29 0.16 19.69 -4.69
CA THR A 29 0.35 18.99 -3.43
C THR A 29 1.24 17.76 -3.60
N SER A 30 1.89 17.37 -2.52
CA SER A 30 2.74 16.19 -2.47
C SER A 30 2.33 15.30 -1.31
N ILE A 31 2.46 13.99 -1.48
CA ILE A 31 2.32 13.04 -0.38
C ILE A 31 3.71 12.85 0.24
N LYS A 32 3.83 13.12 1.54
CA LYS A 32 5.06 12.99 2.32
C LYS A 32 5.15 11.65 3.03
N SER A 33 4.04 11.13 3.53
CA SER A 33 4.01 9.79 4.09
C SER A 33 2.63 9.16 4.05
N ILE A 34 2.61 7.83 4.02
CA ILE A 34 1.42 7.00 4.20
C ILE A 34 1.77 5.98 5.29
N ASP A 35 0.92 5.87 6.30
CA ASP A 35 0.99 4.86 7.34
C ASP A 35 -0.30 4.05 7.32
N LEU A 36 -0.18 2.74 7.12
CA LEU A 36 -1.27 1.79 7.07
C LEU A 36 -1.04 0.73 8.14
N THR A 37 -1.98 0.62 9.06
CA THR A 37 -2.03 -0.47 10.04
C THR A 37 -3.29 -1.30 9.80
N LEU A 38 -3.12 -2.59 9.51
CA LEU A 38 -4.20 -3.57 9.52
C LEU A 38 -4.08 -4.40 10.79
N GLU A 39 -5.18 -4.50 11.53
CA GLU A 39 -5.29 -5.30 12.74
C GLU A 39 -6.49 -6.22 12.59
N GLY A 40 -6.31 -7.47 13.01
CA GLY A 40 -7.36 -8.46 13.06
C GLY A 40 -7.32 -9.52 11.96
N ASP A 41 -7.91 -10.64 12.33
CA ASP A 41 -8.04 -11.93 11.67
C ASP A 41 -9.31 -12.03 10.79
N GLY A 42 -10.32 -11.21 11.08
CA GLY A 42 -11.67 -11.42 10.55
C GLY A 42 -11.87 -11.18 9.04
N LEU A 43 -11.12 -10.30 8.39
CA LEU A 43 -11.33 -10.01 6.95
C LEU A 43 -10.63 -11.03 6.05
N VAL A 44 -9.36 -11.33 6.34
CA VAL A 44 -8.57 -12.30 5.56
C VAL A 44 -9.21 -13.68 5.65
N ASP A 45 -9.61 -14.10 6.85
CA ASP A 45 -10.19 -15.43 7.05
C ASP A 45 -11.54 -15.60 6.33
N ARG A 46 -12.38 -14.56 6.28
CA ARG A 46 -13.65 -14.60 5.53
C ARG A 46 -13.44 -14.74 4.03
N VAL A 47 -12.49 -13.99 3.47
CA VAL A 47 -12.14 -14.09 2.05
C VAL A 47 -11.59 -15.48 1.74
N LEU A 48 -10.69 -16.00 2.57
CA LEU A 48 -10.09 -17.31 2.37
C LEU A 48 -11.10 -18.45 2.49
N VAL A 49 -12.10 -18.36 3.37
CA VAL A 49 -13.19 -19.34 3.45
C VAL A 49 -14.05 -19.35 2.19
N LEU A 50 -14.31 -18.18 1.60
CA LEU A 50 -15.02 -18.09 0.31
C LEU A 50 -14.18 -18.67 -0.82
N GLU A 51 -12.91 -18.27 -0.91
CA GLU A 51 -11.96 -18.75 -1.91
C GLU A 51 -11.78 -20.27 -1.84
N ALA A 52 -11.63 -20.82 -0.64
CA ALA A 52 -11.48 -22.26 -0.43
C ALA A 52 -12.72 -23.05 -0.91
N LYS A 53 -13.92 -22.49 -0.72
CA LYS A 53 -15.17 -23.09 -1.24
C LYS A 53 -15.22 -23.06 -2.76
N GLU A 54 -14.85 -21.94 -3.37
CA GLU A 54 -14.85 -21.77 -4.83
C GLU A 54 -13.82 -22.68 -5.51
N GLN A 55 -12.60 -22.72 -4.95
CA GLN A 55 -11.50 -23.53 -5.47
C GLN A 55 -11.56 -25.02 -5.04
N LYS A 56 -12.56 -25.40 -4.23
CA LYS A 56 -12.71 -26.76 -3.66
C LYS A 56 -11.43 -27.25 -2.98
N THR A 57 -10.80 -26.39 -2.19
CA THR A 57 -9.54 -26.66 -1.50
C THR A 57 -9.65 -26.41 0.01
N SER A 58 -8.60 -26.72 0.78
CA SER A 58 -8.58 -26.39 2.20
C SER A 58 -8.27 -24.90 2.41
N VAL A 59 -8.77 -24.33 3.51
CA VAL A 59 -8.49 -22.93 3.87
C VAL A 59 -6.99 -22.68 4.00
N ASP A 60 -6.23 -23.65 4.54
CA ASP A 60 -4.78 -23.55 4.67
C ASP A 60 -4.07 -23.49 3.32
N LYS A 61 -4.54 -24.28 2.35
CA LYS A 61 -4.00 -24.24 0.98
C LYS A 61 -4.37 -22.94 0.28
N ALA A 62 -5.64 -22.52 0.37
CA ALA A 62 -6.08 -21.23 -0.17
C ALA A 62 -5.28 -20.07 0.43
N ARG A 63 -4.97 -20.11 1.73
CA ARG A 63 -4.16 -19.11 2.43
C ARG A 63 -2.75 -19.03 1.86
N ALA A 64 -2.06 -20.15 1.74
CA ALA A 64 -0.69 -20.19 1.22
C ALA A 64 -0.63 -19.74 -0.25
N ASP A 65 -1.59 -20.17 -1.07
CA ASP A 65 -1.67 -19.77 -2.47
C ASP A 65 -1.99 -18.27 -2.61
N TYR A 66 -2.88 -17.73 -1.77
CA TYR A 66 -3.20 -16.30 -1.75
C TYR A 66 -2.02 -15.44 -1.28
N ALA A 67 -1.31 -15.86 -0.22
CA ALA A 67 -0.10 -15.18 0.26
C ALA A 67 0.96 -15.08 -0.85
N LYS A 68 1.21 -16.19 -1.55
CA LYS A 68 2.13 -16.24 -2.69
C LYS A 68 1.68 -15.36 -3.84
N ALA A 69 0.40 -15.39 -4.18
CA ALA A 69 -0.17 -14.56 -5.24
C ALA A 69 -0.04 -13.06 -4.90
N ALA A 70 -0.34 -12.67 -3.66
CA ALA A 70 -0.19 -11.31 -3.18
C ALA A 70 1.27 -10.82 -3.26
N ALA A 71 2.23 -11.61 -2.77
CA ALA A 71 3.65 -11.30 -2.92
C ALA A 71 4.07 -11.12 -4.38
N THR A 72 3.60 -12.01 -5.26
CA THR A 72 3.89 -11.93 -6.70
C THR A 72 3.32 -10.65 -7.31
N ALA A 73 2.08 -10.29 -6.97
CA ALA A 73 1.47 -9.05 -7.45
C ALA A 73 2.21 -7.80 -6.95
N ILE A 74 2.62 -7.77 -5.67
CA ILE A 74 3.38 -6.66 -5.08
C ILE A 74 4.72 -6.50 -5.78
N THR A 75 5.45 -7.58 -6.01
CA THR A 75 6.74 -7.53 -6.71
C THR A 75 6.60 -7.19 -8.20
N ALA A 76 5.53 -7.63 -8.86
CA ALA A 76 5.25 -7.26 -10.25
C ALA A 76 4.98 -5.75 -10.41
N LEU A 77 4.28 -5.13 -9.46
CA LEU A 77 3.98 -3.70 -9.47
C LEU A 77 5.14 -2.84 -8.94
N GLY A 78 5.76 -3.28 -7.84
CA GLY A 78 6.84 -2.58 -7.16
C GLY A 78 8.22 -2.78 -7.77
N GLY A 79 8.37 -3.74 -8.70
CA GLY A 79 9.64 -4.09 -9.33
C GLY A 79 10.53 -4.98 -8.46
N ALA A 80 11.75 -5.23 -8.92
CA ALA A 80 12.72 -6.13 -8.26
C ALA A 80 13.52 -5.46 -7.12
N GLY A 81 13.07 -4.30 -6.63
CA GLY A 81 13.74 -3.52 -5.59
C GLY A 81 13.61 -4.11 -4.18
N ALA A 82 14.45 -3.66 -3.26
CA ALA A 82 14.45 -4.16 -1.89
C ALA A 82 13.16 -3.77 -1.14
N ASN A 83 12.60 -2.60 -1.46
CA ASN A 83 11.36 -2.13 -0.83
C ASN A 83 10.16 -2.98 -1.24
N ALA A 84 10.03 -3.32 -2.53
CA ALA A 84 8.96 -4.18 -3.02
C ALA A 84 9.01 -5.57 -2.38
N LYS A 85 10.21 -6.15 -2.26
CA LYS A 85 10.40 -7.43 -1.57
C LYS A 85 10.02 -7.35 -0.10
N ARG A 86 10.45 -6.30 0.61
CA ARG A 86 10.12 -6.11 2.04
C ARG A 86 8.61 -6.07 2.28
N ILE A 87 7.87 -5.37 1.42
CA ILE A 87 6.39 -5.29 1.51
C ILE A 87 5.77 -6.66 1.20
N ALA A 88 6.24 -7.34 0.15
CA ALA A 88 5.74 -8.66 -0.23
C ALA A 88 5.93 -9.68 0.91
N ASP A 89 7.10 -9.67 1.56
CA ASP A 89 7.42 -10.55 2.67
C ASP A 89 6.51 -10.26 3.89
N ALA A 90 6.31 -8.99 4.26
CA ALA A 90 5.42 -8.59 5.37
C ALA A 90 3.95 -8.92 5.10
N VAL A 91 3.45 -8.64 3.89
CA VAL A 91 2.07 -8.96 3.50
C VAL A 91 1.83 -10.46 3.49
N SER A 92 2.78 -11.26 3.01
CA SER A 92 2.67 -12.72 3.02
C SER A 92 2.61 -13.25 4.46
N ALA A 93 3.50 -12.77 5.33
CA ALA A 93 3.51 -13.16 6.74
C ALA A 93 2.18 -12.83 7.44
N TYR A 94 1.60 -11.66 7.15
CA TYR A 94 0.29 -11.29 7.67
C TYR A 94 -0.85 -12.18 7.14
N ILE A 95 -0.84 -12.56 5.85
CA ILE A 95 -1.87 -13.45 5.31
C ILE A 95 -1.76 -14.85 5.95
N GLU A 96 -0.54 -15.33 6.15
CA GLU A 96 -0.27 -16.60 6.82
C GLU A 96 -0.69 -16.59 8.30
N LYS A 97 -0.43 -15.49 9.01
CA LYS A 97 -0.75 -15.29 10.42
C LYS A 97 -1.31 -13.88 10.65
N PRO A 98 -2.62 -13.68 10.50
CA PRO A 98 -3.21 -12.35 10.50
C PRO A 98 -3.39 -11.83 11.93
N LYS A 99 -2.34 -11.22 12.51
CA LYS A 99 -2.48 -10.43 13.74
C LYS A 99 -2.45 -8.95 13.43
N ARG A 100 -1.31 -8.48 12.91
CA ARG A 100 -1.07 -7.08 12.61
C ARG A 100 -0.13 -6.94 11.42
N LEU A 101 -0.46 -6.05 10.50
CA LEU A 101 0.41 -5.60 9.42
C LEU A 101 0.59 -4.09 9.55
N HIS A 102 1.84 -3.65 9.63
CA HIS A 102 2.19 -2.24 9.59
C HIS A 102 3.02 -1.96 8.34
N LEU A 103 2.55 -1.02 7.53
CA LEU A 103 3.23 -0.53 6.34
C LEU A 103 3.37 0.97 6.44
N ARG A 104 4.60 1.48 6.34
CA ARG A 104 4.89 2.89 6.29
C ARG A 104 5.73 3.23 5.08
N PHE A 105 5.30 4.25 4.37
CA PHE A 105 5.96 4.80 3.21
C PHE A 105 6.27 6.26 3.50
N ALA A 106 7.53 6.66 3.43
CA ALA A 106 7.94 8.05 3.60
C ALA A 106 8.74 8.55 2.38
N ALA A 107 8.39 9.75 1.95
CA ALA A 107 9.01 10.47 0.85
C ALA A 107 9.49 11.83 1.38
N PRO A 108 10.77 11.97 1.80
CA PRO A 108 11.28 13.24 2.34
C PRO A 108 11.05 14.42 1.38
N LYS A 109 11.28 14.19 0.08
CA LYS A 109 11.02 15.18 -0.99
C LYS A 109 9.53 15.29 -1.34
N GLY A 110 8.72 14.29 -0.99
CA GLY A 110 7.32 14.17 -1.36
C GLY A 110 7.15 13.59 -2.76
N VAL A 111 6.01 12.93 -2.99
CA VAL A 111 5.59 12.45 -4.31
C VAL A 111 4.40 13.28 -4.76
N ASN A 112 4.53 14.00 -5.87
CA ASN A 112 3.46 14.80 -6.46
C ASN A 112 2.89 14.13 -7.73
N ALA A 113 1.85 14.75 -8.31
CA ALA A 113 1.21 14.23 -9.51
C ALA A 113 2.15 14.11 -10.72
N ILE A 114 3.13 15.01 -10.85
CA ILE A 114 4.12 14.97 -11.94
C ILE A 114 5.06 13.78 -11.77
N ASP A 115 5.51 13.49 -10.55
CA ASP A 115 6.35 12.31 -10.27
C ASP A 115 5.64 11.02 -10.69
N VAL A 116 4.34 10.90 -10.39
CA VAL A 116 3.52 9.74 -10.74
C VAL A 116 3.33 9.59 -12.25
N LEU A 117 3.27 10.69 -12.99
CA LEU A 117 3.15 10.67 -14.46
C LEU A 117 4.48 10.44 -15.17
N ALA A 118 5.58 10.91 -14.59
CA ALA A 118 6.90 10.92 -15.22
C ALA A 118 7.74 9.68 -14.91
N ARG A 119 7.47 8.98 -13.80
CA ARG A 119 8.29 7.87 -13.29
C ARG A 119 7.50 6.58 -13.25
N LYS A 120 8.19 5.44 -13.33
CA LYS A 120 7.54 4.14 -13.13
C LYS A 120 7.20 3.93 -11.65
N PRO A 121 6.13 3.20 -11.31
CA PRO A 121 5.76 2.92 -9.92
C PRO A 121 6.91 2.29 -9.11
N SER A 122 7.68 1.39 -9.72
CA SER A 122 8.85 0.75 -9.10
C SER A 122 9.96 1.76 -8.74
N GLU A 123 10.22 2.73 -9.60
CA GLU A 123 11.21 3.78 -9.36
C GLU A 123 10.77 4.71 -8.23
N ILE A 124 9.48 4.99 -8.14
CA ILE A 124 8.91 5.78 -7.04
C ILE A 124 9.10 5.00 -5.75
N LEU A 125 8.66 3.75 -5.70
CA LEU A 125 8.71 2.90 -4.50
C LEU A 125 10.13 2.71 -3.96
N GLU A 126 11.12 2.50 -4.84
CA GLU A 126 12.50 2.31 -4.41
C GLU A 126 13.14 3.62 -3.91
N SER A 127 12.59 4.78 -4.28
CA SER A 127 13.03 6.07 -3.74
C SER A 127 12.42 6.42 -2.38
N LEU A 128 11.50 5.60 -1.87
CA LEU A 128 10.84 5.79 -0.59
C LEU A 128 11.65 5.15 0.54
N GLU A 129 11.53 5.72 1.72
CA GLU A 129 11.81 5.01 2.96
C GLU A 129 10.61 4.12 3.27
N VAL A 130 10.83 2.80 3.32
CA VAL A 130 9.76 1.81 3.51
C VAL A 130 10.04 0.97 4.75
N GLU A 131 9.09 1.01 5.68
CA GLU A 131 9.01 0.11 6.82
C GLU A 131 7.82 -0.83 6.57
N ALA A 132 8.04 -2.14 6.68
CA ALA A 132 6.98 -3.13 6.59
C ALA A 132 7.24 -4.23 7.61
N SER A 133 6.23 -4.54 8.42
CA SER A 133 6.32 -5.54 9.48
C SER A 133 4.98 -6.24 9.68
N ALA A 134 5.04 -7.50 10.11
CA ALA A 134 3.89 -8.30 10.47
C ALA A 134 4.19 -9.14 11.73
N ASP A 135 3.19 -9.30 12.60
CA ASP A 135 3.28 -9.97 13.93
C ASP A 135 2.51 -11.30 14.00
#